data_AF-A0A946ER62-F1
#
_entry.id   AF-A0A946ER62-F1
#
_cell.length_a   1.000
_cell.length_b   1.000
_cell.length_c   1.000
_cell.angle_alpha   90.00
_cell.angle_beta   90.00
_cell.angle_gamma   90.00
#
_symmetry.space_group_name_H-M   'P 1'
#
loop_
_entity.id
_entity.type
_entity.pdbx_description
1 polymer ?
#
loop_
_entity_poly.entity_id
_entity_poly.type
_entity_poly.pdbx_seq_one_letter_code
_entity_poly.pdbx_strand_id
1 'polypeptide(L)'
;SPCPVRFNTIQPTQALTLLNSDFTGKQARLLAQKMSRQETTLSRQIEQVLYLISQHPPDAQRVERNLAFVESLKTEHQLDENQALEVFCLMAFNLNEFIHID
;
A
#
# COMPACT_ATOMS: atom_id res chain seq x y z
N SER A 1 -33.09 35.40 -12.37
CA SER A 1 -32.42 35.23 -11.07
C SER A 1 -31.77 33.85 -11.03
N PRO A 2 -30.44 33.74 -11.00
CA PRO A 2 -29.74 32.45 -11.17
C PRO A 2 -29.56 31.69 -9.85
N CYS A 3 -29.58 30.36 -9.94
CA CYS A 3 -29.38 29.40 -8.85
C CYS A 3 -27.97 29.51 -8.21
N PRO A 4 -27.83 29.24 -6.89
CA PRO A 4 -26.53 29.25 -6.23
C PRO A 4 -25.71 28.01 -6.63
N VAL A 5 -24.54 28.25 -7.22
CA VAL A 5 -23.54 27.22 -7.53
C VAL A 5 -23.00 26.66 -6.21
N ARG A 6 -23.26 25.38 -5.94
CA ARG A 6 -22.56 24.66 -4.88
C ARG A 6 -21.11 24.45 -5.32
N PHE A 7 -20.19 25.22 -4.76
CA PHE A 7 -18.77 24.86 -4.76
C PHE A 7 -18.61 23.69 -3.80
N ASN A 8 -18.67 22.47 -4.33
CA ASN A 8 -18.29 21.29 -3.57
C ASN A 8 -16.76 21.26 -3.51
N THR A 9 -16.20 21.79 -2.44
CA THR A 9 -14.79 21.65 -2.10
C THR A 9 -14.49 20.17 -1.86
N ILE A 10 -13.94 19.49 -2.88
CA ILE A 10 -13.29 18.19 -2.69
C ILE A 10 -11.86 18.31 -3.18
N GLN A 11 -11.04 19.08 -2.47
CA GLN A 11 -9.62 18.78 -2.39
C GLN A 11 -9.38 18.20 -1.00
N PRO A 12 -9.34 16.87 -0.85
CA PRO A 12 -8.95 16.29 0.41
C PRO A 12 -7.43 16.44 0.52
N THR A 13 -6.99 17.25 1.46
CA THR A 13 -5.68 17.17 2.14
C THR A 13 -5.57 15.86 2.95
N GLN A 14 -6.11 14.74 2.48
CA GLN A 14 -6.20 13.47 3.23
C GLN A 14 -4.97 12.57 3.06
N ALA A 15 -4.17 12.77 2.02
CA ALA A 15 -2.94 11.98 1.83
C ALA A 15 -1.90 12.22 2.94
N LEU A 16 -1.85 13.43 3.51
CA LEU A 16 -0.81 13.81 4.48
C LEU A 16 -1.07 13.29 5.91
N THR A 17 -2.34 13.14 6.30
CA THR A 17 -2.71 12.58 7.62
C THR A 17 -2.60 11.05 7.65
N LEU A 18 -2.78 10.38 6.50
CA LEU A 18 -2.65 8.92 6.41
C LEU A 18 -1.22 8.43 6.64
N LEU A 19 -0.21 9.19 6.19
CA LEU A 19 1.21 8.86 6.39
C LEU A 19 1.66 8.84 7.86
N ASN A 20 1.03 9.65 8.72
CA ASN A 20 1.44 9.83 10.12
C ASN A 20 0.45 9.24 11.13
N SER A 21 -0.60 8.57 10.68
CA SER A 21 -1.56 7.97 11.60
C SER A 21 -1.08 6.60 12.08
N ASP A 22 -1.13 6.37 13.38
CA ASP A 22 -0.90 5.04 13.99
C ASP A 22 -1.80 3.96 13.35
N PHE A 23 -2.95 4.38 12.83
CA PHE A 23 -3.90 3.52 12.14
C PHE A 23 -3.30 2.92 10.86
N THR A 24 -2.77 3.72 9.93
CA THR A 24 -2.18 3.21 8.67
C THR A 24 -0.99 2.31 8.95
N GLY A 25 -0.12 2.69 9.91
CA GLY A 25 0.98 1.84 10.33
C GLY A 25 0.49 0.50 10.90
N LYS A 26 -0.57 0.51 11.72
CA LYS A 26 -1.18 -0.73 12.23
C LYS A 26 -1.78 -1.59 11.11
N GLN A 27 -2.48 -0.99 10.14
CA GLN A 27 -3.02 -1.72 9.00
C GLN A 27 -1.92 -2.33 8.15
N ALA A 28 -0.81 -1.61 7.92
CA ALA A 28 0.34 -2.10 7.16
C ALA A 28 0.94 -3.36 7.81
N ARG A 29 1.10 -3.34 9.13
CA ARG A 29 1.57 -4.51 9.90
C ARG A 29 0.63 -5.70 9.80
N LEU A 30 -0.67 -5.46 9.95
CA LEU A 30 -1.67 -6.53 9.85
C LEU A 30 -1.71 -7.13 8.44
N LEU A 31 -1.60 -6.30 7.40
CA LEU A 31 -1.55 -6.77 6.02
C LEU A 31 -0.29 -7.60 5.76
N ALA A 32 0.89 -7.10 6.13
CA ALA A 32 2.15 -7.83 5.99
C ALA A 32 2.09 -9.20 6.70
N GLN A 33 1.65 -9.24 7.96
CA GLN A 33 1.50 -10.49 8.71
C GLN A 33 0.50 -11.45 8.06
N LYS A 34 -0.59 -10.94 7.49
CA LYS A 34 -1.56 -11.77 6.76
C LYS A 34 -0.91 -12.38 5.51
N MET A 35 -0.17 -11.60 4.74
CA MET A 35 0.50 -12.08 3.52
C MET A 35 1.58 -13.11 3.85
N SER A 36 2.42 -12.86 4.86
CA SER A 36 3.46 -13.83 5.30
C SER A 36 2.88 -15.17 5.76
N ARG A 37 1.61 -15.23 6.16
CA ARG A 37 0.92 -16.48 6.54
C ARG A 37 0.20 -17.16 5.38
N GLN A 38 -0.26 -16.38 4.39
CA GLN A 38 -1.04 -16.88 3.26
C GLN A 38 -0.16 -17.35 2.11
N GLU A 39 0.99 -16.69 1.91
CA GLU A 39 1.85 -16.88 0.75
C GLU A 39 3.27 -17.27 1.16
N THR A 40 3.82 -18.29 0.48
CA THR A 40 5.12 -18.89 0.82
C THR A 40 6.31 -18.06 0.32
N THR A 41 6.14 -17.25 -0.73
CA THR A 41 7.25 -16.49 -1.35
C THR A 41 6.99 -15.00 -1.29
N LEU A 42 8.05 -14.23 -1.10
CA LEU A 42 7.98 -12.77 -1.07
C LEU A 42 7.34 -12.18 -2.34
N SER A 43 7.65 -12.76 -3.51
CA SER A 43 7.04 -12.33 -4.77
C SER A 43 5.52 -12.52 -4.78
N ARG A 44 5.00 -13.63 -4.23
CA ARG A 44 3.55 -13.88 -4.12
C ARG A 44 2.89 -12.95 -3.10
N GLN A 45 3.56 -12.69 -1.99
CA GLN A 45 3.10 -11.70 -1.00
C GLN A 45 2.95 -10.31 -1.64
N ILE A 46 3.95 -9.86 -2.40
CA ILE A 46 3.93 -8.58 -3.11
C ILE A 46 2.85 -8.55 -4.18
N GLU A 47 2.73 -9.60 -5.00
CA GLU A 47 1.69 -9.73 -6.03
C GLU A 47 0.28 -9.60 -5.42
N GLN A 48 0.04 -10.28 -4.29
CA GLN A 48 -1.25 -10.27 -3.62
C GLN A 48 -1.57 -8.90 -2.99
N VAL A 49 -0.59 -8.22 -2.38
CA VAL A 49 -0.77 -6.85 -1.87
C VAL A 49 -1.11 -5.90 -3.00
N LEU A 50 -0.38 -5.97 -4.12
CA LEU A 50 -0.66 -5.14 -5.28
C LEU A 50 -2.07 -5.39 -5.82
N TYR A 51 -2.46 -6.65 -5.99
CA TYR A 51 -3.80 -7.03 -6.42
C TYR A 51 -4.89 -6.45 -5.51
N LEU A 52 -4.72 -6.52 -4.19
CA LEU A 52 -5.70 -6.00 -3.22
C LEU A 52 -5.87 -4.48 -3.31
N ILE A 53 -4.81 -3.75 -3.68
CA ILE A 53 -4.80 -2.29 -3.71
C ILE A 53 -5.25 -1.77 -5.08
N SER A 54 -4.83 -2.42 -6.17
CA SER A 54 -5.22 -2.02 -7.53
C SER A 54 -6.58 -2.61 -7.96
N GLN A 55 -7.10 -3.59 -7.22
CA GLN A 55 -8.32 -4.35 -7.55
C GLN A 55 -8.27 -5.03 -8.94
N HIS A 56 -7.06 -5.23 -9.49
CA HIS A 56 -6.82 -5.94 -10.73
C HIS A 56 -5.44 -6.62 -10.68
N PRO A 57 -5.21 -7.70 -11.45
CA PRO A 57 -3.90 -8.36 -11.48
C PRO A 57 -2.79 -7.36 -11.87
N PRO A 58 -1.70 -7.25 -11.08
CA PRO A 58 -0.54 -6.48 -11.50
C PRO A 58 0.17 -7.20 -12.65
N ASP A 59 0.81 -6.44 -13.54
CA ASP A 59 1.71 -7.04 -14.52
C ASP A 59 3.02 -7.52 -13.87
N ALA A 60 3.74 -8.41 -14.55
CA ALA A 60 4.97 -9.00 -14.04
C ALA A 60 6.06 -7.95 -13.76
N GLN A 61 6.15 -6.90 -14.55
CA GLN A 61 7.14 -5.83 -14.37
C GLN A 61 6.85 -5.03 -13.09
N ARG A 62 5.58 -4.78 -12.78
CA ARG A 62 5.15 -4.12 -11.54
C ARG A 62 5.53 -4.97 -10.33
N VAL A 63 5.31 -6.28 -10.38
CA VAL A 63 5.72 -7.19 -9.28
C VAL A 63 7.24 -7.19 -9.11
N GLU A 64 8.01 -7.32 -10.20
CA GLU A 64 9.47 -7.35 -10.16
C GLU A 64 10.07 -6.06 -9.56
N ARG A 65 9.56 -4.88 -9.97
CA ARG A 65 10.00 -3.60 -9.41
C ARG A 65 9.76 -3.50 -7.91
N ASN A 66 8.61 -3.95 -7.44
CA ASN A 66 8.27 -3.91 -6.02
C ASN A 66 9.06 -4.96 -5.22
N LEU A 67 9.36 -6.12 -5.81
CA LEU A 67 10.28 -7.09 -5.22
C LEU A 67 11.68 -6.51 -5.05
N ALA A 68 12.22 -5.87 -6.10
CA ALA A 68 13.51 -5.20 -6.02
C ALA A 68 13.53 -4.11 -4.96
N PHE A 69 12.43 -3.36 -4.80
CA PHE A 69 12.29 -2.39 -3.72
C PHE A 69 12.30 -3.04 -2.33
N VAL A 70 11.58 -4.14 -2.11
CA VAL A 70 11.64 -4.83 -0.80
C VAL A 70 13.03 -5.39 -0.51
N GLU A 71 13.73 -5.91 -1.51
CA GLU A 71 15.11 -6.36 -1.35
C GLU A 71 16.08 -5.19 -1.09
N SER A 72 15.85 -4.01 -1.68
CA SER A 72 16.65 -2.81 -1.36
C SER A 72 16.43 -2.38 0.09
N LEU A 73 15.19 -2.45 0.61
CA LEU A 73 14.91 -2.18 2.03
C LEU A 73 15.67 -3.13 2.97
N LYS A 74 15.71 -4.43 2.64
CA LYS A 74 16.45 -5.43 3.44
C LYS A 74 17.94 -5.14 3.46
N THR A 75 18.51 -4.74 2.33
CA THR A 75 19.96 -4.54 2.17
C THR A 75 20.43 -3.18 2.68
N GLU A 76 19.78 -2.09 2.26
CA GLU A 76 20.19 -0.71 2.57
C GLU A 76 19.85 -0.30 4.01
N HIS A 77 18.73 -0.81 4.55
CA HIS A 77 18.25 -0.48 5.90
C HIS A 77 18.36 -1.64 6.90
N GLN A 78 18.97 -2.76 6.50
CA GLN A 78 19.18 -3.96 7.33
C GLN A 78 17.88 -4.47 7.99
N LEU A 79 16.76 -4.33 7.29
CA LEU A 79 15.47 -4.81 7.73
C LEU A 79 15.35 -6.32 7.49
N ASP A 80 14.65 -7.01 8.37
CA ASP A 80 14.21 -8.37 8.07
C ASP A 80 13.09 -8.36 7.00
N GLU A 81 12.78 -9.52 6.44
CA GLU A 81 11.78 -9.63 5.37
C GLU A 81 10.39 -9.13 5.79
N ASN A 82 9.97 -9.39 7.03
CA ASN A 82 8.67 -8.94 7.52
C ASN A 82 8.67 -7.42 7.69
N GLN A 83 9.71 -6.84 8.28
CA GLN A 83 9.86 -5.39 8.42
C GLN A 83 9.87 -4.67 7.07
N ALA A 84 10.58 -5.23 6.08
CA ALA A 84 10.61 -4.69 4.73
C ALA A 84 9.22 -4.80 4.05
N LEU A 85 8.51 -5.91 4.26
CA LEU A 85 7.14 -6.09 3.78
C LEU A 85 6.15 -5.13 4.46
N GLU A 86 6.32 -4.83 5.75
CA GLU A 86 5.52 -3.82 6.47
C GLU A 86 5.70 -2.42 5.85
N VAL A 87 6.94 -2.03 5.56
CA VAL A 87 7.24 -0.75 4.88
C VAL A 87 6.64 -0.73 3.49
N PHE A 88 6.72 -1.84 2.75
CA PHE A 88 6.08 -1.96 1.45
C PHE A 88 4.56 -1.84 1.55
N CYS A 89 3.89 -2.52 2.49
CA CYS A 89 2.44 -2.40 2.70
C CYS A 89 2.05 -0.96 3.07
N LEU A 90 2.87 -0.28 3.87
CA LEU A 90 2.66 1.13 4.19
C LEU A 90 2.76 2.00 2.93
N MET A 91 3.78 1.83 2.11
CA MET A 91 3.90 2.53 0.82
C MET A 91 2.72 2.23 -0.09
N ALA A 92 2.33 0.96 -0.18
CA ALA A 92 1.27 0.51 -1.05
C ALA A 92 -0.09 1.09 -0.65
N PHE A 93 -0.38 1.24 0.66
CA PHE A 93 -1.56 1.97 1.13
C PHE A 93 -1.58 3.46 0.75
N ASN A 94 -0.41 4.04 0.48
CA ASN A 94 -0.28 5.43 0.05
C ASN A 94 -0.31 5.60 -1.48
N LEU A 95 -0.23 4.50 -2.24
CA LEU A 95 -0.57 4.53 -3.66
C LEU A 95 -2.08 4.81 -3.72
N ASN A 96 -2.47 6.02 -4.15
CA ASN A 96 -3.87 6.46 -4.31
C ASN A 96 -4.64 5.65 -5.40
N GLU A 97 -4.40 4.36 -5.53
CA GLU A 97 -5.26 3.44 -6.25
C GLU A 97 -6.34 3.00 -5.24
N PHE A 98 -7.60 3.36 -5.54
CA PHE A 98 -8.73 3.37 -4.62
C PHE A 98 -8.89 2.06 -3.82
N ILE A 99 -8.62 2.10 -2.51
CA ILE A 99 -9.25 1.18 -1.56
C ILE A 99 -10.64 1.74 -1.25
N HIS A 100 -11.68 1.15 -1.83
CA HIS A 100 -13.03 1.27 -1.29
C HIS A 100 -13.17 0.27 -0.15
N ILE A 101 -13.34 0.79 1.06
CA ILE A 101 -13.87 0.03 2.19
C ILE A 101 -15.37 0.26 2.12
N ASP A 102 -16.15 -0.77 1.80
CA ASP A 102 -17.60 -0.79 2.04
C ASP A 102 -17.87 -1.18 3.51
#